data_AF-A0A938WHQ4-F1
#
_entry.id   AF-A0A938WHQ4-F1
#
_cell.length_a   1.000
_cell.length_b   1.000
_cell.length_c   1.000
_cell.angle_alpha   90.00
_cell.angle_beta   90.00
_cell.angle_gamma   90.00
#
_symmetry.space_group_name_H-M   'P 1'
#
loop_
_entity.id
_entity.type
_entity.pdbx_description
1 polymer ?
#
loop_
_entity_poly.entity_id
_entity_poly.type
_entity_poly.pdbx_seq_one_letter_code
_entity_poly.pdbx_strand_id
1 'polypeptide(L)' 'MKPLPETPGLLRVARRRFIGTDECSEVLERAPPGVFDARSWAYWNLVCGRVPPPPLPERHFPPLVAGGAPFSGLAR' A
#
# COMPACT_ATOMS: atom_id res chain seq x y z
N MET A 1 32.75 11.79 -7.07
CA MET A 1 31.56 11.20 -6.43
C MET A 1 31.99 9.94 -5.68
N LYS A 2 31.70 9.82 -4.39
CA LYS A 2 32.03 8.64 -3.58
C LYS A 2 31.10 7.49 -3.99
N PRO A 3 31.60 6.27 -4.26
CA PRO A 3 30.73 5.15 -4.59
C PRO A 3 29.81 4.84 -3.40
N LEU A 4 28.53 4.60 -3.70
CA LEU A 4 27.57 4.14 -2.70
C LEU A 4 27.99 2.74 -2.22
N PRO A 5 27.95 2.43 -0.91
CA PRO A 5 28.41 1.15 -0.39
C PRO A 5 27.50 -0.01 -0.79
N GLU A 6 28.05 -1.21 -0.91
CA GLU A 6 27.32 -2.38 -1.41
C GLU A 6 26.07 -2.72 -0.57
N THR A 7 24.97 -2.81 -1.30
CA THR A 7 23.61 -2.36 -0.96
C THR A 7 22.77 -3.24 0.00
N PRO A 8 23.05 -4.52 0.33
CA PRO A 8 22.11 -5.31 1.15
C PRO A 8 22.05 -4.92 2.65
N GLY A 9 23.20 -4.63 3.25
CA GLY A 9 23.30 -4.31 4.69
C GLY A 9 22.72 -2.94 5.03
N LEU A 10 22.96 -1.95 4.16
CA LEU A 10 22.42 -0.60 4.30
C LEU A 10 20.91 -0.56 4.17
N LEU A 11 20.31 -1.30 3.23
CA LEU A 11 18.85 -1.38 3.13
C LEU A 11 18.23 -1.98 4.41
N ARG A 12 18.89 -2.96 5.02
CA ARG A 12 18.42 -3.58 6.27
C ARG A 12 18.50 -2.62 7.46
N VAL A 13 19.60 -1.89 7.60
CA VAL A 13 19.79 -0.88 8.67
C VAL A 13 18.90 0.33 8.43
N ALA A 14 18.83 0.85 7.21
CA ALA A 14 17.96 1.96 6.84
C ALA A 14 16.49 1.63 7.12
N ARG A 15 16.04 0.42 6.76
CA ARG A 15 14.68 -0.03 7.07
C ARG A 15 14.39 -0.01 8.57
N ARG A 16 15.29 -0.54 9.41
CA ARG A 16 15.13 -0.51 10.88
C ARG A 16 15.27 0.88 11.48
N ARG A 17 16.04 1.77 10.85
CA ARG A 17 16.39 3.09 11.38
C ARG A 17 15.38 4.18 10.99
N PHE A 18 14.73 4.04 9.83
CA PHE A 18 13.85 5.06 9.25
C PHE A 18 12.37 4.66 9.20
N ILE A 19 12.04 3.37 9.25
CA ILE A 19 10.66 2.91 9.35
C ILE A 19 10.48 2.39 10.78
N GLY A 20 9.99 3.23 11.68
CA GLY A 20 9.48 2.75 12.96
C GLY A 20 8.26 1.86 12.71
N THR A 21 8.04 0.90 13.60
CA THR A 21 6.94 -0.06 13.49
C THR A 21 5.57 0.60 13.55
N ASP A 22 5.49 1.75 14.22
CA ASP A 22 4.25 2.49 14.45
C ASP A 22 3.83 3.26 13.18
N GLU A 23 4.76 3.96 12.53
CA GLU A 23 4.49 4.65 11.28
C GLU A 23 4.17 3.66 10.14
N CYS A 24 4.83 2.50 10.15
CA CYS A 24 4.55 1.38 9.24
C CYS A 24 3.09 0.91 9.37
N SER A 25 2.60 0.79 10.61
CA SER A 25 1.25 0.32 10.89
C SER A 25 0.19 1.37 10.49
N GLU A 26 0.43 2.65 10.77
CA GLU A 26 -0.48 3.74 10.37
C GLU A 26 -0.65 3.82 8.84
N VAL A 27 0.45 3.67 8.09
CA VAL A 27 0.39 3.66 6.61
C VAL A 27 -0.42 2.48 6.10
N LEU A 28 -0.26 1.29 6.71
CA LEU A 28 -1.05 0.12 6.32
C LEU A 28 -2.52 0.26 6.70
N GLU A 29 -2.85 0.93 7.81
CA GLU A 29 -4.25 1.19 8.20
C GLU A 29 -4.97 2.15 7.25
N ARG A 30 -4.23 3.10 6.67
CA ARG A 30 -4.77 4.10 5.72
C ARG A 30 -4.49 3.75 4.26
N ALA A 31 -4.07 2.51 3.99
CA ALA A 31 -3.72 2.08 2.66
C ALA A 31 -4.91 2.19 1.68
N PRO A 32 -4.76 2.88 0.53
CA PRO A 32 -5.81 2.93 -0.46
C PRO A 32 -6.02 1.57 -1.14
N PRO A 33 -7.26 1.24 -1.55
CA PRO A 33 -7.53 0.08 -2.38
C PRO A 33 -6.71 0.10 -3.68
N GLY A 34 -6.08 -1.03 -4.01
CA GLY A 34 -5.34 -1.22 -5.26
C GLY A 34 -3.87 -0.76 -5.26
N VAL A 35 -3.37 -0.18 -4.15
CA VAL A 35 -1.93 0.16 -4.02
C VAL A 35 -1.07 -1.07 -3.78
N PHE A 36 -1.60 -2.04 -3.03
CA PHE A 36 -0.92 -3.29 -2.70
C PHE A 36 -1.60 -4.46 -3.40
N ASP A 37 -0.78 -5.36 -3.94
CA ASP A 37 -1.21 -6.71 -4.30
C ASP A 37 -1.16 -7.64 -3.07
N ALA A 38 -1.72 -8.86 -3.19
CA ALA A 38 -1.79 -9.80 -2.07
C ALA A 38 -0.42 -10.17 -1.47
N ARG A 39 0.63 -10.25 -2.31
CA ARG A 39 1.99 -10.61 -1.86
C ARG A 39 2.65 -9.44 -1.16
N SER A 40 2.61 -8.24 -1.75
CA SER A 40 3.19 -7.05 -1.12
C SER A 40 2.46 -6.68 0.18
N TRP A 41 1.15 -6.90 0.24
CA TRP A 41 0.34 -6.73 1.46
C TRP A 41 0.76 -7.66 2.59
N ALA A 42 0.87 -8.96 2.32
CA ALA A 42 1.32 -9.94 3.32
C ALA A 42 2.74 -9.63 3.81
N TYR A 43 3.64 -9.26 2.90
CA TYR A 43 5.02 -8.91 3.24
C TYR A 43 5.12 -7.68 4.14
N TRP A 44 4.43 -6.59 3.81
CA TRP A 44 4.48 -5.36 4.62
C TRP A 44 3.81 -5.54 5.98
N ASN A 45 2.69 -6.27 6.07
CA ASN A 45 2.08 -6.60 7.35
C ASN A 45 3.01 -7.44 8.24
N LEU A 46 3.65 -8.48 7.68
CA LEU A 46 4.67 -9.26 8.41
C LEU A 46 5.81 -8.37 8.92
N VAL A 47 6.28 -7.44 8.09
CA VAL A 47 7.39 -6.54 8.43
C VAL A 47 7.01 -5.57 9.54
N CYS A 48 5.78 -5.05 9.54
CA CYS A 48 5.28 -4.22 10.63
C CYS A 48 4.80 -5.05 11.85
N GLY A 49 4.94 -6.39 11.84
CA GLY A 49 4.56 -7.26 12.95
C GLY A 49 3.06 -7.64 13.02
N ARG A 50 2.28 -7.35 11.98
CA ARG A 50 0.84 -7.65 11.89
C ARG A 50 0.65 -9.03 11.26
N VAL A 51 0.60 -10.06 12.10
CA VAL A 51 0.40 -11.46 11.66
C VAL A 51 -0.76 -12.08 12.46
N PRO A 52 -1.80 -12.64 11.78
CA PRO A 52 -1.96 -12.75 10.33
C PRO A 52 -2.26 -11.39 9.66
N PRO A 53 -1.94 -11.23 8.36
CA PRO A 53 -2.28 -10.00 7.64
C PRO A 53 -3.82 -9.87 7.51
N PRO A 54 -4.38 -8.67 7.72
CA PRO A 54 -5.80 -8.40 7.48
C PRO A 54 -6.16 -8.55 5.99
N PRO A 55 -7.45 -8.56 5.61
CA PRO A 55 -7.85 -8.52 4.20
C PRO A 55 -7.36 -7.24 3.50
N LEU A 56 -7.27 -7.30 2.17
CA LEU A 56 -6.89 -6.13 1.37
C LEU A 56 -7.94 -5.01 1.50
N PRO A 57 -7.53 -3.74 1.47
CA PRO A 57 -8.47 -2.63 1.44
C PRO A 57 -9.32 -2.69 0.16
N GLU A 58 -10.63 -2.63 0.33
CA GLU A 58 -11.60 -2.66 -0.76
C GLU A 58 -12.09 -1.26 -1.12
N ARG A 59 -12.34 -1.04 -2.41
CA ARG A 59 -12.91 0.22 -2.89
C ARG A 59 -14.42 0.19 -2.71
N HIS A 60 -14.91 1.03 -1.80
CA HIS A 60 -16.34 1.28 -1.68
C HIS A 60 -16.77 2.33 -2.70
N PHE A 61 -17.68 1.95 -3.59
CA PHE A 61 -18.39 2.90 -4.45
C PHE A 61 -19.71 3.28 -3.78
N PRO A 62 -20.10 4.57 -3.79
CA PRO A 62 -21.44 4.93 -3.40
C PRO A 62 -22.44 4.21 -4.33
N PRO A 63 -23.61 3.81 -3.82
CA PRO A 63 -24.63 3.21 -4.67
C PRO A 63 -24.93 4.15 -5.83
N LEU A 64 -25.05 3.59 -7.04
CA LEU A 64 -25.46 4.36 -8.20
C LEU A 64 -26.82 4.99 -7.89
N VAL A 65 -26.84 6.31 -7.69
CA VAL A 65 -28.10 7.05 -7.63
C VAL A 65 -28.69 6.96 -9.03
N ALA A 66 -29.80 6.24 -9.16
CA ALA A 66 -30.58 6.14 -10.39
C ALA A 66 -31.04 7.55 -10.80
N GLY A 67 -30.23 8.25 -11.59
CA GLY A 67 -30.46 9.65 -11.94
C GLY A 67 -29.32 10.30 -12.73
N GLY A 68 -28.12 9.73 -12.76
CA GLY A 68 -27.05 10.17 -13.65
C GLY A 68 -27.26 9.66 -15.07
N ALA A 69 -27.54 10.55 -16.02
CA ALA A 69 -27.62 10.22 -17.43
C ALA A 69 -26.37 9.43 -17.90
N PRO A 70 -26.51 8.45 -18.82
CA PRO A 70 -25.37 7.71 -19.31
C PRO A 70 -24.37 8.66 -19.98
N PHE A 71 -23.07 8.42 -19.75
CA PHE A 71 -21.98 9.15 -20.37
C PHE A 71 -21.99 8.89 -21.89
N SER A 72 -22.76 9.66 -22.64
CA SER A 72 -22.87 9.58 -24.09
C SER A 72 -21.72 10.35 -24.75
N GLY A 73 -20.52 9.78 -24.70
CA GLY A 73 -19.34 10.47 -25.22
C GLY A 73 -18.16 9.53 -25.47
N LEU A 74 -18.29 8.67 -26.49
CA LEU A 74 -17.18 8.17 -27.31
C LEU A 74 -17.75 7.36 -28.48
N ALA A 75 -18.31 8.09 -29.44
CA ALA A 75 -18.40 7.64 -30.83
C ALA A 75 -17.85 8.78 -31.68
N ARG A 76 -16.54 8.78 -31.91
CA ARG A 76 -15.96 9.27 -33.16
C ARG A 76 -14.56 8.71 -33.37
#